data_AF-A0ABD1RPI2-F1
#
_entry.id   AF-A0ABD1RPI2-F1
#
_cell.length_a   1.000
_cell.length_b   1.000
_cell.length_c   1.000
_cell.angle_alpha   90.00
_cell.angle_beta   90.00
_cell.angle_gamma   90.00
#
_symmetry.space_group_name_H-M   'P 1'
#
loop_
_entity.id
_entity.type
_entity.pdbx_description
1 polymer ?
#
loop_
_entity_poly.entity_id
_entity_poly.type
_entity_poly.pdbx_seq_one_letter_code
_entity_poly.pdbx_strand_id
1 'polypeptide(L)'
;MNKGIELAGGLMIADLFPSSKIVNTLSWSKIRLLMMRHKMDVILDNIIDEHKDSTSKRNGEFGNEDLVDVLLRVKESGELNLPINDANIKAIIYVSLCSLILF
;
A
#
# COMPACT_ATOMS: atom_id res chain seq x y z
N MET A 1 7.21 4.07 15.41
CA MET A 1 6.69 5.14 14.53
C MET A 1 7.77 5.99 13.86
N ASN A 2 8.84 6.41 14.55
CA ASN A 2 9.76 7.45 14.01
C ASN A 2 10.61 7.05 12.79
N LYS A 3 10.88 5.75 12.60
CA LYS A 3 11.78 5.27 11.52
C LYS A 3 11.23 5.47 10.11
N GLY A 4 9.90 5.55 9.94
CA GLY A 4 9.27 5.71 8.63
C GLY A 4 9.28 7.17 8.15
N ILE A 5 9.02 8.10 9.05
CA ILE A 5 9.07 9.55 8.79
C ILE A 5 10.52 9.99 8.47
N GLU A 6 11.50 9.45 9.20
CA GLU A 6 12.93 9.69 8.96
C GLU A 6 13.36 9.32 7.53
N LEU A 7 12.83 8.22 6.97
CA LEU A 7 13.13 7.77 5.61
C LEU A 7 12.35 8.54 4.55
N ALA A 8 11.10 8.91 4.82
CA ALA A 8 10.31 9.76 3.93
C ALA A 8 10.97 11.14 3.74
N GLY A 9 11.54 11.71 4.82
CA GLY A 9 12.35 12.92 4.75
C GLY A 9 13.64 12.75 3.93
N GLY A 10 14.28 11.57 4.00
CA GLY A 10 15.45 11.25 3.16
C GLY A 10 15.13 11.06 1.67
N LEU A 11 13.92 10.60 1.35
CA LEU A 11 13.40 10.50 -0.03
C LEU A 11 13.14 11.88 -0.64
N MET A 12 12.49 12.78 0.11
CA MET A 12 12.25 14.17 -0.33
C MET A 12 13.54 14.90 -0.75
N ILE A 13 14.67 14.65 -0.05
CA ILE A 13 15.96 15.26 -0.37
C ILE A 13 16.62 14.60 -1.61
N ALA A 14 16.44 13.29 -1.79
CA ALA A 14 16.98 12.56 -2.93
C ALA A 14 16.28 12.92 -4.25
N ASP A 15 14.97 13.19 -4.20
CA ASP A 15 14.17 13.62 -5.36
C ASP A 15 14.45 15.09 -5.76
N LEU A 16 14.88 15.94 -4.81
CA LEU A 16 15.22 17.34 -5.08
C LEU A 16 16.57 17.53 -5.80
N PHE A 17 17.53 16.60 -5.66
CA PHE A 17 18.88 16.71 -6.24
C PHE A 17 19.40 15.38 -6.83
N PRO A 18 18.78 14.88 -7.91
CA PRO A 18 19.12 13.58 -8.52
C PRO A 18 20.56 13.50 -9.06
N SER A 19 21.23 14.63 -9.31
CA SER A 19 22.57 14.72 -9.91
C SER A 19 23.73 14.83 -8.92
N SER A 20 23.45 14.84 -7.61
CA SER A 20 24.48 14.95 -6.57
C SER A 20 25.05 13.57 -6.22
N LYS A 21 26.38 13.39 -6.31
CA LYS A 21 27.08 12.10 -6.10
C LYS A 21 26.88 11.46 -4.71
N ILE A 22 26.19 12.13 -3.78
CA ILE A 22 25.74 11.63 -2.48
C ILE A 22 24.59 10.59 -2.65
N VAL A 23 23.88 10.62 -3.78
CA VAL A 23 22.84 9.64 -4.14
C VAL A 23 23.42 8.24 -4.47
N ASN A 24 24.73 8.12 -4.65
CA ASN A 24 25.36 6.81 -4.91
C ASN A 24 25.65 6.01 -3.62
N THR A 25 25.72 6.66 -2.45
CA THR A 25 25.86 6.01 -1.14
C THR A 25 24.54 5.53 -0.54
N LEU A 26 23.41 5.74 -1.25
CA LEU A 26 22.06 5.32 -0.86
C LEU A 26 21.80 3.81 -0.84
N SER A 27 22.82 2.95 -0.99
CA SER A 27 22.63 1.50 -0.91
C SER A 27 21.87 1.10 0.35
N TRP A 28 22.27 1.62 1.52
CA TRP A 28 21.61 1.31 2.79
C TRP A 28 20.18 1.85 2.87
N SER A 29 19.95 3.10 2.47
CA SER A 29 18.61 3.70 2.48
C SER A 29 17.66 3.02 1.49
N LYS A 30 18.14 2.65 0.30
CA LYS A 30 17.40 1.84 -0.68
C LYS A 30 17.04 0.47 -0.12
N ILE A 31 17.99 -0.23 0.51
CA ILE A 31 17.73 -1.52 1.17
C ILE A 31 16.68 -1.35 2.28
N ARG A 32 16.81 -0.31 3.12
CA ARG A 32 15.86 -0.03 4.21
C ARG A 32 14.45 0.29 3.67
N LEU A 33 14.36 1.01 2.55
CA LEU A 33 13.09 1.27 1.85
C LEU A 33 12.48 0.00 1.27
N LEU A 34 13.27 -0.87 0.64
CA LEU A 34 12.80 -2.16 0.14
C LEU A 34 12.30 -3.05 1.28
N MET A 35 13.00 -3.09 2.40
CA MET A 35 12.57 -3.80 3.60
C MET A 35 11.25 -3.25 4.16
N MET A 36 11.08 -1.92 4.14
CA MET A 36 9.81 -1.30 4.57
C MET A 36 8.68 -1.57 3.60
N ARG A 37 8.94 -1.51 2.28
CA ARG A 37 7.98 -1.89 1.25
C ARG A 37 7.53 -3.34 1.47
N HIS A 38 8.47 -4.26 1.69
CA HIS A 38 8.15 -5.66 1.96
C HIS A 38 7.32 -5.84 3.23
N LYS A 39 7.67 -5.13 4.33
CA LYS A 39 6.85 -5.16 5.56
C LYS A 39 5.44 -4.64 5.32
N MET A 40 5.29 -3.56 4.55
CA MET A 40 3.97 -3.05 4.20
C MET A 40 3.19 -4.05 3.35
N ASP A 41 3.85 -4.70 2.40
CA ASP A 41 3.25 -5.72 1.54
C ASP A 41 2.65 -6.86 2.36
N VAL A 42 3.41 -7.38 3.34
CA VAL A 42 2.95 -8.41 4.28
C VAL A 42 1.75 -7.92 5.14
N ILE A 43 1.78 -6.68 5.61
CA ILE A 43 0.66 -6.11 6.37
C ILE A 43 -0.60 -6.02 5.50
N LEU A 44 -0.46 -5.55 4.26
CA LEU A 44 -1.59 -5.43 3.33
C LEU A 44 -2.13 -6.79 2.91
N ASP A 45 -1.29 -7.80 2.73
CA ASP A 45 -1.72 -9.18 2.47
C ASP A 45 -2.59 -9.69 3.62
N ASN A 46 -2.13 -9.54 4.87
CA ASN A 46 -2.90 -9.94 6.04
C ASN A 46 -4.26 -9.22 6.13
N ILE A 47 -4.29 -7.90 5.85
CA ILE A 47 -5.54 -7.12 5.86
C ILE A 47 -6.49 -7.65 4.79
N ILE A 48 -6.01 -7.87 3.57
CA ILE A 48 -6.85 -8.38 2.47
C ILE A 48 -7.40 -9.77 2.81
N ASP A 49 -6.58 -10.66 3.37
CA ASP A 49 -6.99 -12.02 3.72
C ASP A 49 -8.00 -12.04 4.87
N GLU A 50 -7.84 -11.18 5.88
CA GLU A 50 -8.84 -10.98 6.93
C GLU A 50 -10.20 -10.54 6.36
N HIS A 51 -10.19 -9.63 5.38
CA HIS A 51 -11.42 -9.16 4.74
C HIS A 51 -12.05 -10.26 3.88
N LYS A 52 -11.28 -11.00 3.06
CA LYS A 52 -11.78 -12.16 2.29
C LYS A 52 -12.48 -13.19 3.19
N ASP A 53 -11.88 -13.52 4.33
CA ASP A 53 -12.46 -14.47 5.29
C ASP A 53 -13.73 -13.92 5.94
N SER A 54 -13.80 -12.60 6.16
CA SER A 54 -14.98 -11.93 6.73
C SER A 54 -16.13 -11.79 5.72
N THR A 55 -15.83 -11.51 4.44
CA THR A 55 -16.82 -11.41 3.36
C THR A 55 -17.53 -12.75 3.15
N SER A 56 -16.81 -13.88 3.27
CA SER A 56 -17.42 -15.22 3.21
C SER A 56 -18.50 -15.47 4.28
N LYS A 57 -18.44 -14.74 5.40
CA LYS A 57 -19.37 -14.88 6.54
C LYS A 57 -20.48 -13.83 6.52
N ARG A 58 -20.31 -12.72 5.81
CA ARG A 58 -21.28 -11.62 5.73
C ARG A 58 -22.18 -11.79 4.51
N ASN A 59 -23.32 -12.46 4.69
CA ASN A 59 -24.38 -12.57 3.67
C ASN A 59 -25.11 -11.22 3.44
N GLY A 60 -24.42 -10.21 2.91
CA GLY A 60 -25.05 -9.00 2.36
C GLY A 60 -25.44 -7.89 3.34
N GLU A 61 -24.88 -7.85 4.56
CA GLU A 61 -25.03 -6.67 5.44
C GLU A 61 -24.07 -5.55 5.01
N PHE A 62 -24.58 -4.62 4.21
CA PHE A 62 -23.84 -3.44 3.70
C PHE A 62 -23.51 -2.37 4.75
N GLY A 63 -23.96 -2.54 6.00
CA GLY A 63 -23.88 -1.50 7.04
C GLY A 63 -22.48 -1.25 7.60
N ASN A 64 -21.50 -2.09 7.28
CA ASN A 64 -20.14 -2.02 7.84
C ASN A 64 -19.06 -2.32 6.79
N GLU A 65 -19.36 -1.96 5.53
CA GLU A 65 -18.48 -2.18 4.40
C GLU A 65 -17.42 -1.07 4.31
N ASP A 66 -16.15 -1.44 4.21
CA ASP A 66 -15.05 -0.50 4.00
C ASP A 66 -14.45 -0.55 2.58
N LEU A 67 -13.43 0.27 2.34
CA LEU A 67 -12.79 0.37 1.02
C LEU A 67 -12.25 -0.98 0.52
N VAL A 68 -11.73 -1.83 1.42
CA VAL A 68 -11.16 -3.13 1.06
C VAL A 68 -12.28 -4.06 0.59
N ASP A 69 -13.41 -4.08 1.31
CA ASP A 69 -14.58 -4.87 0.93
C ASP A 69 -15.13 -4.47 -0.45
N VAL A 70 -15.24 -3.16 -0.72
CA VAL A 70 -15.70 -2.66 -2.03
C VAL A 70 -14.79 -3.12 -3.16
N LEU A 71 -13.46 -3.02 -2.95
CA LEU A 71 -12.47 -3.43 -3.96
C LEU A 71 -12.48 -4.94 -4.20
N LEU A 72 -12.67 -5.74 -3.15
CA LEU A 72 -12.83 -7.18 -3.24
C LEU A 72 -14.10 -7.57 -4.01
N ARG A 73 -15.24 -6.93 -3.71
CA ARG A 73 -16.47 -7.15 -4.48
C ARG A 73 -16.30 -6.80 -5.95
N VAL A 74 -15.68 -5.66 -6.26
CA VAL A 74 -15.43 -5.26 -7.66
C VAL A 74 -14.56 -6.31 -8.36
N LYS A 75 -13.56 -6.85 -7.67
CA LYS A 75 -12.71 -7.93 -8.19
C LYS A 75 -13.52 -9.19 -8.49
N GLU A 76 -14.41 -9.60 -7.59
CA GLU A 76 -15.24 -10.81 -7.73
C GLU A 76 -16.37 -10.66 -8.75
N SER A 77 -16.96 -9.47 -8.86
CA SER A 77 -18.05 -9.16 -9.79
C SER A 77 -17.65 -9.32 -11.25
N GLY A 78 -16.35 -9.14 -11.57
CA GLY A 78 -15.86 -9.15 -12.94
C GLY A 78 -16.44 -8.04 -13.82
N GLU A 79 -17.07 -7.02 -13.23
CA GLU A 79 -17.77 -5.94 -13.96
C GLU A 79 -16.82 -5.00 -14.70
N LEU A 80 -15.54 -4.99 -14.33
CA LEU A 80 -14.54 -4.17 -14.99
C LEU A 80 -14.01 -4.83 -16.26
N ASN A 81 -13.98 -4.06 -17.36
CA ASN A 81 -13.32 -4.46 -18.62
C ASN A 81 -11.83 -4.79 -18.42
N LEU A 82 -11.21 -4.25 -17.37
CA LEU A 82 -9.85 -4.59 -16.94
C LEU A 82 -9.93 -5.28 -15.57
N PRO A 83 -9.56 -6.57 -15.47
CA PRO A 83 -9.61 -7.29 -14.22
C PRO A 83 -8.62 -6.69 -13.21
N ILE A 84 -9.13 -6.36 -12.03
CA ILE A 84 -8.30 -5.94 -10.90
C ILE A 84 -7.79 -7.17 -10.14
N ASN A 85 -6.56 -7.11 -9.64
CA ASN A 85 -5.96 -8.16 -8.83
C ASN A 85 -5.50 -7.63 -7.46
N ASP A 86 -5.01 -8.51 -6.59
CA ASP A 86 -4.60 -8.13 -5.22
C ASP A 86 -3.49 -7.09 -5.22
N ALA A 87 -2.59 -7.09 -6.22
CA ALA A 87 -1.57 -6.06 -6.35
C ALA A 87 -2.17 -4.68 -6.66
N ASN A 88 -3.24 -4.61 -7.45
CA ASN A 88 -3.98 -3.36 -7.67
C ASN A 88 -4.65 -2.85 -6.39
N ILE A 89 -5.27 -3.75 -5.62
CA ILE A 89 -5.92 -3.41 -4.33
C ILE A 89 -4.88 -2.88 -3.34
N LYS A 90 -3.76 -3.60 -3.18
CA LYS A 90 -2.63 -3.14 -2.35
C LYS A 90 -2.11 -1.77 -2.77
N ALA A 91 -1.98 -1.52 -4.08
CA ALA A 91 -1.51 -0.23 -4.59
C ALA A 91 -2.47 0.92 -4.24
N ILE A 92 -3.79 0.71 -4.37
CA ILE A 92 -4.80 1.73 -4.02
C ILE A 92 -4.74 2.06 -2.53
N ILE A 93 -4.69 1.04 -1.67
CA ILE A 93 -4.56 1.23 -0.22
C ILE A 93 -3.26 1.96 0.11
N TYR A 94 -2.15 1.58 -0.53
CA TYR A 94 -0.85 2.21 -0.32
C TYR A 94 -0.85 3.69 -0.71
N VAL A 95 -1.42 4.04 -1.87
CA VAL A 95 -1.52 5.44 -2.32
C VAL A 95 -2.41 6.24 -1.39
N SER A 96 -3.53 5.68 -0.93
CA SER A 96 -4.44 6.32 0.03
C SER A 96 -3.73 6.62 1.36
N LEU A 97 -3.01 5.64 1.92
CA LEU A 97 -2.22 5.81 3.15
C LEU A 97 -1.06 6.79 2.99
N CYS A 98 -0.36 6.75 1.85
CA CYS A 98 0.77 7.65 1.61
C CYS A 98 0.28 9.10 1.45
N SER A 99 -0.88 9.30 0.82
CA SER A 99 -1.50 10.62 0.66
C SER A 99 -1.90 11.23 2.00
N LEU A 100 -2.44 10.43 2.94
CA LEU A 100 -2.80 10.86 4.30
C LEU A 100 -1.62 11.19 5.21
N ILE A 101 -0.41 10.71 4.88
CA ILE A 101 0.80 10.96 5.67
C ILE A 101 1.56 12.18 5.14
N LEU A 102 1.30 12.59 3.90
CA LEU A 102 2.00 13.66 3.19
C LEU A 102 1.23 15.00 3.14
N PHE A 103 -0.01 15.05 3.66
CA PHE A 103 -0.85 16.25 3.79
C PHE A 103 -1.43 16.33 5.20
#